data_AF-C6IYF1-F1
#
_entry.id   AF-C6IYF1-F1
#
_cell.length_a   1.000
_cell.length_b   1.000
_cell.length_c   1.000
_cell.angle_alpha   90.00
_cell.angle_beta   90.00
_cell.angle_gamma   90.00
#
_symmetry.space_group_name_H-M   'P 1'
#
loop_
_entity.id
_entity.type
_entity.pdbx_description
1 polymer ?
#
loop_
_entity_poly.entity_id
_entity_poly.type
_entity_poly.pdbx_seq_one_letter_code
_entity_poly.pdbx_strand_id
1 'polypeptide(L)'
;MTALIQRIQRLRKEEKGITLVELLAVIVIIGVIAAIAVPLISGLLNDTKENARTATANQLYEAARLRSITKNNGEVTGTHKLSDLVSEKYIQSGITDPKTGAALGDNTSVNLDNWNTENAVVTLIIGSDSVSFKTSELKAGKKLASSTD
;
A
#
# COMPACT_ATOMS: atom_id res chain seq x y z
N MET A 1 18.85 -62.77 18.49
CA MET A 1 18.18 -61.97 17.43
C MET A 1 16.87 -61.30 17.87
N THR A 2 16.24 -61.73 18.96
CA THR A 2 14.94 -61.21 19.44
C THR A 2 14.98 -59.81 20.08
N ALA A 3 16.11 -59.39 20.67
CA ALA A 3 16.24 -58.08 21.31
C ALA A 3 16.10 -56.89 20.34
N LEU A 4 16.57 -57.04 19.09
CA LEU A 4 16.39 -56.06 18.02
C LEU A 4 14.92 -55.95 17.59
N ILE A 5 14.25 -57.10 17.48
CA ILE A 5 12.83 -57.17 17.10
C ILE A 5 11.95 -56.52 18.18
N GLN A 6 12.24 -56.76 19.46
CA GLN A 6 11.53 -56.13 20.57
C GLN A 6 11.72 -54.61 20.61
N ARG A 7 12.92 -54.11 20.26
CA ARG A 7 13.19 -52.66 20.22
C ARG A 7 12.44 -51.96 19.09
N ILE A 8 12.32 -52.60 17.91
CA ILE A 8 11.53 -52.09 16.78
C ILE A 8 10.02 -52.13 17.09
N GLN A 9 9.52 -53.16 17.75
CA GLN A 9 8.12 -53.25 18.17
C GLN A 9 7.74 -52.19 19.20
N ARG A 10 8.68 -51.76 20.05
CA ARG A 10 8.46 -50.68 21.04
C ARG A 10 8.28 -49.33 20.38
N LEU A 11 9.11 -49.01 19.37
CA LEU A 11 9.04 -47.77 18.59
C LEU A 11 7.71 -47.62 17.85
N ARG A 12 7.18 -48.70 17.25
CA ARG A 12 5.86 -48.67 16.57
C ARG A 12 4.67 -48.47 17.50
N LYS A 13 4.84 -48.74 18.81
CA LYS A 13 3.79 -48.57 19.81
C LYS A 13 3.78 -47.17 20.44
N GLU A 14 4.85 -46.40 20.24
CA GLU A 14 5.01 -45.02 20.72
C GLU A 14 4.48 -43.97 19.74
N GLU A 15 4.22 -44.35 18.48
CA GLU A 15 3.47 -43.52 17.53
C GLU A 15 1.96 -43.56 17.85
N LYS A 16 1.58 -42.87 18.92
CA LYS A 16 0.17 -42.51 19.14
C LYS A 16 -0.22 -41.53 18.03
N GLY A 17 -0.94 -42.02 17.02
CA GLY A 17 -1.49 -41.18 15.96
C GLY A 17 -2.45 -40.13 16.53
N ILE A 18 -2.42 -38.92 15.96
CA ILE A 18 -3.45 -37.91 16.17
C ILE A 18 -4.80 -38.50 15.76
N THR A 19 -5.83 -38.25 16.57
CA THR A 19 -7.19 -38.67 16.22
C THR A 19 -7.80 -37.65 15.25
N LEU A 20 -8.65 -38.11 14.33
CA LEU A 20 -9.37 -37.21 13.41
C LEU A 20 -10.23 -36.18 14.16
N VAL A 21 -10.73 -36.54 15.35
CA VAL A 21 -11.56 -35.66 16.19
C VAL A 21 -10.74 -34.48 16.75
N GLU A 22 -9.48 -34.71 17.15
CA GLU A 22 -8.59 -33.63 17.59
C GLU A 22 -8.29 -32.65 16.45
N LEU A 23 -8.03 -33.17 15.25
CA LEU A 23 -7.82 -32.33 14.08
C LEU A 23 -9.09 -31.54 13.71
N LEU A 24 -10.26 -32.19 13.83
CA LEU A 24 -11.56 -31.59 13.55
C LEU A 24 -11.88 -30.42 14.48
N ALA A 25 -11.63 -30.56 15.78
CA ALA A 25 -11.86 -29.48 16.74
C ALA A 25 -11.03 -28.22 16.41
N VAL A 26 -9.78 -28.41 15.98
CA VAL A 26 -8.87 -27.30 15.62
C VAL A 26 -9.35 -26.55 14.39
N ILE A 27 -9.74 -27.24 13.32
CA ILE A 27 -10.21 -26.57 12.10
C ILE A 27 -11.53 -25.82 12.31
N VAL A 28 -12.40 -26.30 13.21
CA VAL A 28 -13.63 -25.58 13.58
C VAL A 28 -13.30 -24.26 14.26
N ILE A 29 -12.38 -24.27 15.22
CA ILE A 29 -11.95 -23.06 15.92
C ILE A 29 -11.28 -22.07 14.94
N ILE A 30 -10.37 -22.55 14.09
CA ILE A 30 -9.74 -21.72 13.05
C ILE A 30 -10.79 -21.16 12.07
N GLY A 31 -11.80 -21.95 11.70
CA GLY A 31 -12.87 -21.52 10.81
C GLY A 31 -13.69 -20.36 11.38
N VAL A 32 -14.05 -20.41 12.67
CA VAL A 32 -14.77 -19.32 13.34
C VAL A 32 -13.91 -18.05 13.42
N ILE A 33 -12.62 -18.19 13.77
CA ILE A 33 -11.69 -17.05 13.83
C ILE A 33 -11.50 -16.44 12.43
N ALA A 34 -11.29 -17.28 11.41
CA ALA A 34 -11.06 -16.84 10.03
C ALA A 34 -12.27 -16.08 9.47
N ALA A 35 -13.50 -16.52 9.78
CA ALA A 35 -14.72 -15.86 9.31
C ALA A 35 -14.81 -14.37 9.75
N ILE A 36 -14.33 -14.04 10.95
CA ILE A 36 -14.32 -12.66 11.47
C ILE A 36 -13.03 -11.93 11.05
N ALA A 37 -11.89 -12.60 11.11
CA ALA A 37 -10.59 -12.00 10.88
C ALA A 37 -10.39 -11.52 9.42
N VAL A 38 -10.84 -12.31 8.44
CA VAL A 38 -10.64 -11.99 7.01
C VAL A 38 -11.23 -10.64 6.60
N PRO A 39 -12.53 -10.34 6.83
CA PRO A 39 -13.10 -9.04 6.44
C PRO A 39 -12.46 -7.87 7.19
N LEU A 40 -12.16 -8.03 8.48
CA LEU A 40 -11.51 -6.99 9.29
C LEU A 40 -10.11 -6.63 8.77
N ILE A 41 -9.28 -7.64 8.51
CA ILE A 41 -7.92 -7.43 7.99
C ILE A 41 -7.98 -6.86 6.57
N SER A 42 -8.92 -7.30 5.74
CA SER A 42 -9.07 -6.77 4.39
C SER A 42 -9.42 -5.28 4.39
N GLY A 43 -10.32 -4.84 5.27
CA GLY A 43 -10.67 -3.43 5.42
C GLY A 43 -9.48 -2.59 5.88
N LEU A 44 -8.82 -3.04 6.96
CA LEU A 44 -7.62 -2.38 7.48
C LEU A 44 -6.52 -2.27 6.42
N LEU A 45 -6.27 -3.33 5.65
CA LEU A 45 -5.26 -3.32 4.59
C LEU A 45 -5.58 -2.31 3.49
N ASN A 46 -6.86 -2.15 3.13
CA ASN A 46 -7.26 -1.17 2.13
C ASN A 46 -7.03 0.27 2.64
N ASP A 47 -7.34 0.54 3.91
CA ASP A 47 -7.09 1.85 4.53
C ASP A 47 -5.58 2.16 4.63
N THR A 48 -4.76 1.19 5.04
CA THR A 48 -3.30 1.39 5.10
C THR A 48 -2.70 1.65 3.72
N LYS A 49 -3.17 0.94 2.70
CA LYS A 49 -2.78 1.17 1.30
C LYS A 49 -3.18 2.56 0.79
N GLU A 50 -4.38 3.04 1.13
CA GLU A 50 -4.83 4.39 0.73
C GLU A 50 -4.05 5.50 1.45
N ASN A 51 -3.75 5.30 2.74
CA ASN A 51 -2.89 6.21 3.50
C ASN A 51 -1.47 6.24 2.93
N ALA A 52 -0.90 5.07 2.59
CA ALA A 52 0.41 4.99 1.96
C ALA A 52 0.43 5.70 0.60
N ARG A 53 -0.64 5.56 -0.20
CA ARG A 53 -0.79 6.28 -1.47
C ARG A 53 -0.84 7.80 -1.26
N THR A 54 -1.54 8.27 -0.23
CA THR A 54 -1.58 9.69 0.13
C THR A 54 -0.18 10.18 0.55
N ALA A 55 0.58 9.37 1.27
CA ALA A 55 1.97 9.66 1.60
C ALA A 55 2.86 9.75 0.35
N THR A 56 2.68 8.86 -0.64
CA THR A 56 3.37 8.96 -1.94
C THR A 56 3.02 10.25 -2.67
N ALA A 57 1.75 10.68 -2.65
CA ALA A 57 1.34 11.95 -3.23
C ALA A 57 2.02 13.14 -2.52
N ASN A 58 2.12 13.11 -1.19
CA ASN A 58 2.85 14.12 -0.40
C ASN A 58 4.35 14.14 -0.74
N GLN A 59 4.98 12.98 -0.90
CA GLN A 59 6.38 12.89 -1.34
C GLN A 59 6.59 13.55 -2.70
N LEU A 60 5.67 13.31 -3.64
CA LEU A 60 5.73 13.91 -4.97
C LEU A 60 5.51 15.43 -4.91
N TYR A 61 4.58 15.89 -4.07
CA TYR A 61 4.36 17.31 -3.82
C TYR A 61 5.62 18.00 -3.28
N GLU A 62 6.28 17.44 -2.26
CA GLU A 62 7.50 18.03 -1.72
C GLU A 62 8.65 18.03 -2.74
N ALA A 63 8.78 16.97 -3.55
CA ALA A 63 9.74 16.94 -4.65
C ALA A 63 9.48 18.06 -5.68
N ALA A 64 8.23 18.24 -6.09
CA ALA A 64 7.83 19.32 -7.00
C ALA A 64 8.07 20.70 -6.39
N ARG A 65 7.73 20.88 -5.11
CA ARG A 65 7.97 22.11 -4.38
C ARG A 65 9.46 22.47 -4.31
N LEU A 66 10.31 21.49 -4.01
CA LEU A 66 11.77 21.69 -3.97
C LEU A 66 12.32 22.06 -5.35
N ARG A 67 11.84 21.40 -6.41
CA ARG A 67 12.19 21.74 -7.79
C ARG A 67 11.76 23.16 -8.14
N SER A 68 10.53 23.54 -7.83
CA SER A 68 10.00 24.87 -8.11
C SER A 68 10.83 25.96 -7.45
N ILE A 69 11.12 25.83 -6.16
CA ILE A 69 11.95 26.80 -5.42
C ILE A 69 13.32 26.98 -6.09
N THR A 70 13.93 25.86 -6.52
CA THR A 70 15.26 25.88 -7.14
C THR A 70 15.26 26.52 -8.53
N LYS A 71 14.22 26.27 -9.34
CA LYS A 71 14.15 26.68 -10.75
C LYS A 71 13.49 28.04 -10.96
N ASN A 72 12.60 28.43 -10.06
CA ASN A 72 11.75 29.61 -10.18
C ASN A 72 12.13 30.70 -9.17
N ASN A 73 13.43 30.85 -8.87
CA ASN A 73 13.94 31.90 -7.96
C ASN A 73 13.21 31.99 -6.60
N GLY A 74 12.83 30.86 -6.02
CA GLY A 74 12.11 30.80 -4.74
C GLY A 74 10.59 30.74 -4.82
N GLU A 75 10.00 30.84 -6.01
CA GLU A 75 8.55 30.71 -6.19
C GLU A 75 8.09 29.25 -6.22
N VAL A 76 6.92 28.97 -5.63
CA VAL A 76 6.29 27.65 -5.58
C VAL A 76 5.09 27.65 -6.52
N THR A 77 5.33 27.34 -7.81
CA THR A 77 4.36 27.51 -8.90
C THR A 77 4.60 26.49 -10.02
N GLY A 78 3.63 26.36 -10.90
CA GLY A 78 3.72 25.58 -12.13
C GLY A 78 3.37 24.11 -11.97
N THR A 79 3.32 23.44 -13.11
CA THR A 79 3.07 22.00 -13.21
C THR A 79 4.38 21.24 -13.41
N HIS A 80 4.61 20.23 -12.58
CA HIS A 80 5.82 19.42 -12.53
C HIS A 80 5.44 17.96 -12.82
N LYS A 81 6.00 17.37 -13.87
CA LYS A 81 5.76 15.96 -14.22
C LYS A 81 6.72 15.04 -13.48
N LEU A 82 6.29 13.80 -13.23
CA LEU A 82 7.10 12.79 -12.59
C LEU A 82 8.40 12.52 -13.36
N SER A 83 8.35 12.51 -14.70
CA SER A 83 9.53 12.36 -15.56
C SER A 83 10.63 13.39 -15.24
N ASP A 84 10.23 14.64 -15.04
CA ASP A 84 11.14 15.76 -14.81
C ASP A 84 11.73 15.64 -13.41
N LEU A 85 10.91 15.32 -12.41
CA LEU A 85 11.34 15.14 -11.02
C LEU A 85 12.33 13.98 -10.86
N VAL A 86 12.13 12.89 -11.61
CA VAL A 86 13.06 11.75 -11.61
C VAL A 86 14.35 12.11 -12.36
N SER A 87 14.25 12.69 -13.56
CA SER A 87 15.43 13.03 -14.37
C SER A 87 16.35 14.06 -13.70
N GLU A 88 15.76 15.03 -13.01
CA GLU A 88 16.48 16.07 -12.27
C GLU A 88 16.84 15.65 -10.82
N LYS A 89 16.58 14.39 -10.45
CA LYS A 89 16.94 13.76 -9.16
C LYS A 89 16.29 14.39 -7.92
N TYR A 90 15.10 14.96 -8.06
CA TYR A 90 14.29 15.41 -6.91
C TYR A 90 13.54 14.25 -6.24
N ILE A 91 13.35 13.14 -6.95
CA ILE A 91 12.71 11.93 -6.42
C ILE A 91 13.31 10.67 -7.05
N GLN A 92 13.25 9.54 -6.35
CA GLN A 92 13.77 8.26 -6.86
C GLN A 92 12.89 7.72 -8.00
N SER A 93 13.51 7.05 -8.98
CA SER A 93 12.81 6.27 -9.99
C SER A 93 12.14 5.02 -9.40
N GLY A 94 11.15 4.47 -10.11
CA GLY A 94 10.55 3.17 -9.74
C GLY A 94 9.50 3.27 -8.63
N ILE A 95 8.91 4.45 -8.43
CA ILE A 95 7.79 4.64 -7.52
C ILE A 95 6.59 3.86 -8.05
N THR A 96 5.98 3.08 -7.17
CA THR A 96 4.78 2.29 -7.45
C THR A 96 3.63 2.76 -6.56
N ASP A 97 2.42 2.52 -7.02
CA ASP A 97 1.23 2.76 -6.22
C ASP A 97 1.09 1.68 -5.11
N PRO A 98 1.06 2.05 -3.82
CA PRO A 98 0.98 1.07 -2.72
C PRO A 98 -0.28 0.19 -2.73
N LYS A 99 -1.37 0.63 -3.40
CA LYS A 99 -2.63 -0.11 -3.42
C LYS A 99 -2.63 -1.22 -4.46
N THR A 100 -2.19 -0.90 -5.68
CA THR A 100 -2.20 -1.80 -6.85
C THR A 100 -0.85 -2.47 -7.11
N GLY A 101 0.25 -1.90 -6.62
CA GLY A 101 1.62 -2.32 -6.93
C GLY A 101 2.09 -1.92 -8.33
N ALA A 102 1.25 -1.23 -9.12
CA ALA A 102 1.61 -0.80 -10.47
C ALA A 102 2.54 0.41 -10.44
N ALA A 103 3.41 0.52 -11.45
CA ALA A 103 4.26 1.70 -11.62
C ALA A 103 3.42 2.95 -11.91
N LEU A 104 3.87 4.10 -11.40
CA LEU A 104 3.27 5.37 -11.76
C LEU A 104 3.63 5.75 -13.20
N GLY A 105 2.64 6.16 -13.98
CA GLY A 105 2.82 6.58 -15.36
C GLY A 105 3.47 7.95 -15.50
N ASP A 106 4.11 8.21 -16.64
CA ASP A 106 4.90 9.43 -16.91
C ASP A 106 4.09 10.73 -16.82
N ASN A 107 2.79 10.67 -17.09
CA ASN A 107 1.87 11.80 -16.99
C ASN A 107 1.44 12.11 -15.54
N THR A 108 1.94 11.37 -14.55
CA THR A 108 1.80 11.73 -13.15
C THR A 108 2.38 13.12 -12.92
N SER A 109 1.61 14.02 -12.32
CA SER A 109 2.00 15.43 -12.23
C SER A 109 1.55 16.08 -10.93
N VAL A 110 2.30 17.11 -10.53
CA VAL A 110 1.96 18.02 -9.44
C VAL A 110 1.75 19.41 -10.01
N ASN A 111 0.57 19.99 -9.80
CA ASN A 111 0.27 21.36 -10.13
C ASN A 111 0.26 22.20 -8.83
N LEU A 112 1.33 22.97 -8.63
CA LEU A 112 1.52 23.77 -7.42
C LEU A 112 0.62 25.02 -7.38
N ASP A 113 0.16 25.49 -8.54
CA ASP A 113 -0.73 26.65 -8.63
C ASP A 113 -2.10 26.34 -8.01
N ASN A 114 -2.46 25.05 -7.97
CA ASN A 114 -3.70 24.59 -7.37
C ASN A 114 -3.67 24.53 -5.83
N TRP A 115 -2.54 24.83 -5.17
CA TRP A 115 -2.40 24.64 -3.72
C TRP A 115 -3.46 25.38 -2.88
N ASN A 116 -3.86 26.58 -3.28
CA ASN A 116 -4.88 27.36 -2.59
C ASN A 116 -6.26 27.27 -3.26
N THR A 117 -6.47 26.27 -4.12
CA THR A 117 -7.71 26.06 -4.86
C THR A 117 -8.37 24.74 -4.46
N GLU A 118 -9.61 24.51 -4.92
CA GLU A 118 -10.29 23.21 -4.75
C GLU A 118 -9.88 22.17 -5.82
N ASN A 119 -8.98 22.55 -6.73
CA ASN A 119 -8.51 21.70 -7.81
C ASN A 119 -7.50 20.66 -7.29
N ALA A 120 -7.30 19.61 -8.09
CA ALA A 120 -6.29 18.59 -7.80
C ALA A 120 -4.88 19.20 -7.84
N VAL A 121 -4.12 19.00 -6.77
CA VAL A 121 -2.71 19.39 -6.68
C VAL A 121 -1.82 18.27 -7.19
N VAL A 122 -2.10 17.02 -6.82
CA VAL A 122 -1.33 15.86 -7.27
C VAL A 122 -2.26 14.93 -8.04
N THR A 123 -1.83 14.48 -9.22
CA THR A 123 -2.55 13.47 -10.00
C THR A 123 -1.59 12.33 -10.31
N LEU A 124 -1.89 11.15 -9.77
CA LEU A 124 -1.19 9.90 -10.02
C LEU A 124 -1.84 9.19 -11.19
N ILE A 125 -1.05 8.74 -12.17
CA ILE A 125 -1.51 7.91 -13.28
C ILE A 125 -1.08 6.47 -13.03
N ILE A 126 -2.03 5.53 -13.05
CA ILE A 126 -1.81 4.12 -12.72
C ILE A 126 -2.46 3.30 -13.84
N GLY A 127 -1.68 2.90 -14.84
CA GLY A 127 -2.22 2.26 -16.05
C GLY A 127 -3.18 3.19 -16.79
N SER A 128 -4.44 2.79 -16.93
CA SER A 128 -5.52 3.59 -17.51
C SER A 128 -6.22 4.53 -16.52
N ASP A 129 -5.97 4.34 -15.22
CA ASP A 129 -6.70 5.03 -14.16
C ASP A 129 -5.91 6.24 -13.65
N SER A 130 -6.63 7.24 -13.15
CA SER A 130 -6.02 8.40 -12.51
C SER A 130 -6.58 8.60 -11.10
N VAL A 131 -5.70 8.88 -10.15
CA VAL A 131 -6.06 9.21 -8.77
C VAL A 131 -5.55 10.60 -8.45
N SER A 132 -6.48 11.53 -8.25
CA SER A 132 -6.16 12.91 -7.90
C SER A 132 -6.33 13.19 -6.41
N PHE A 133 -5.51 14.11 -5.90
CA PHE A 133 -5.49 14.57 -4.52
C PHE A 133 -5.58 16.10 -4.47
N LYS A 134 -6.48 16.61 -3.64
CA LYS A 134 -6.63 18.03 -3.31
C LYS A 134 -5.75 18.42 -2.14
N THR A 135 -5.53 19.72 -1.94
CA THR A 135 -4.76 20.25 -0.81
C THR A 135 -5.30 19.78 0.54
N SER A 136 -6.62 19.70 0.70
CA SER A 136 -7.25 19.24 1.95
C SER A 136 -6.89 17.80 2.30
N GLU A 137 -6.82 16.92 1.30
CA GLU A 137 -6.50 15.50 1.45
C GLU A 137 -5.01 15.30 1.77
N LEU A 138 -4.15 16.08 1.11
CA LEU A 138 -2.70 16.05 1.36
C LEU A 138 -2.37 16.53 2.78
N LYS A 139 -3.02 17.61 3.25
CA LYS A 139 -2.88 18.13 4.61
C LYS A 139 -3.43 17.18 5.67
N ALA A 140 -4.53 16.49 5.38
CA ALA A 140 -5.12 15.51 6.29
C ALA A 140 -4.29 14.20 6.38
N GLY A 141 -3.39 13.95 5.41
CA GLY A 141 -2.60 12.72 5.35
C GLY A 141 -3.43 11.48 5.00
N LYS A 142 -4.70 11.66 4.63
CA LYS A 142 -5.63 10.63 4.21
C LYS A 142 -6.50 11.18 3.09
N LYS A 143 -6.74 10.36 2.05
CA LYS A 143 -7.73 10.66 1.04
C LYS A 143 -9.10 10.82 1.70
N LEU A 144 -9.70 11.99 1.56
CA LEU A 144 -11.04 12.22 2.06
C LEU A 144 -11.98 11.42 1.16
N ALA A 145 -13.00 10.78 1.73
CA ALA A 145 -14.02 10.17 0.89
C ALA A 145 -14.49 11.25 -0.09
N SER A 146 -14.45 10.95 -1.39
CA SER A 146 -15.11 11.83 -2.36
C SER A 146 -16.51 12.05 -1.82
N SER A 147 -16.91 13.30 -1.64
CA SER A 147 -18.30 13.64 -1.40
C SER A 147 -19.06 13.26 -2.67
N THR A 148 -19.34 11.96 -2.80
CA THR A 148 -20.44 11.44 -3.61
C THR A 148 -21.67 11.72 -2.78
N ASP A 149 -22.27 12.88 -3.05
CA ASP A 149 -23.73 12.95 -3.06
C ASP A 149 -24.28 12.10 -4.21
#